data_AF-A0AAN9H1Z3-F1
#
_entry.id   AF-A0AAN9H1Z3-F1
#
_cell.length_a   1.000
_cell.length_b   1.000
_cell.length_c   1.000
_cell.angle_alpha   90.00
_cell.angle_beta   90.00
_cell.angle_gamma   90.00
#
_symmetry.space_group_name_H-M   'P 1'
#
loop_
_entity.id
_entity.type
_entity.pdbx_description
1 polymer ?
#
loop_
_entity_poly.entity_id
_entity_poly.type
_entity_poly.pdbx_seq_one_letter_code
_entity_poly.pdbx_strand_id
1 'polypeptide(L)'
;MTQIAYALLAFNLSILLTVQGVETQTVPKTCRCPQVKNRVQGPFSDFKVTPKGPNCLQNEIIVTQQKNNNHVCLNPEGRQGKRLLKCWQRVQKSGKDSKKCIRRQNQRPRQRKRMQTKSKKAT
;
A
#
# COMPACT_ATOMS: atom_id res chain seq x y z
N MET A 1 -45.26 8.24 -41.33
CA MET A 1 -44.40 7.03 -41.25
C MET A 1 -42.96 7.33 -41.64
N THR A 2 -42.71 7.94 -42.81
CA THR A 2 -41.35 8.27 -43.30
C THR A 2 -40.59 9.26 -42.42
N GLN A 3 -41.24 10.31 -41.90
CA GLN A 3 -40.60 11.29 -41.01
C GLN A 3 -40.08 10.68 -39.69
N ILE A 4 -40.83 9.72 -39.12
CA ILE A 4 -40.43 9.03 -37.88
C ILE A 4 -39.21 8.15 -38.15
N ALA A 5 -39.17 7.48 -39.31
CA ALA A 5 -38.02 6.68 -39.72
C ALA A 5 -36.76 7.54 -39.90
N TYR A 6 -36.86 8.73 -40.52
CA TYR A 6 -35.73 9.65 -40.63
C TYR A 6 -35.25 10.18 -39.27
N ALA A 7 -36.16 10.50 -38.36
CA ALA A 7 -35.81 10.97 -37.02
C ALA A 7 -35.05 9.89 -36.22
N LEU A 8 -35.49 8.63 -36.31
CA LEU A 8 -34.82 7.51 -35.65
C LEU A 8 -33.44 7.23 -36.27
N LEU A 9 -33.32 7.28 -37.61
CA LEU A 9 -32.03 7.10 -38.29
C LEU A 9 -31.04 8.20 -37.94
N ALA A 10 -31.49 9.46 -37.90
CA ALA A 10 -30.65 10.60 -37.52
C ALA A 10 -30.18 10.48 -36.06
N PHE A 11 -31.08 10.10 -35.14
CA PHE A 11 -30.74 9.92 -33.73
C PHE A 11 -29.71 8.80 -33.50
N ASN A 12 -29.86 7.66 -34.18
CA ASN A 12 -28.89 6.58 -34.10
C ASN A 12 -27.52 6.98 -34.68
N LEU A 13 -27.51 7.73 -35.80
CA LEU A 13 -26.28 8.25 -36.39
C LEU A 13 -25.56 9.24 -35.45
N SER A 14 -26.31 10.12 -34.78
CA SER A 14 -25.76 11.04 -33.77
C SER A 14 -25.12 10.29 -32.61
N ILE A 15 -25.74 9.21 -32.11
CA ILE A 15 -25.18 8.39 -31.03
C ILE A 15 -23.86 7.75 -31.48
N LEU A 16 -23.81 7.14 -32.68
CA LEU A 16 -22.60 6.50 -33.20
C LEU A 16 -21.42 7.49 -33.33
N LEU A 17 -21.69 8.74 -33.75
CA LEU A 17 -20.67 9.78 -33.87
C LEU A 17 -20.10 10.22 -32.51
N THR A 18 -20.87 10.13 -31.43
CA THR A 18 -20.43 10.51 -30.07
C THR A 18 -19.63 9.43 -29.34
N VAL A 19 -19.62 8.18 -29.83
CA VAL A 19 -18.94 7.05 -29.17
C VAL A 19 -17.44 6.99 -29.48
N GLN A 20 -16.96 7.76 -30.46
CA GLN A 20 -15.53 7.83 -30.80
C GLN A 20 -14.81 8.87 -29.95
N GLY A 21 -14.56 8.55 -28.68
CA GLY A 21 -13.78 9.47 -27.85
C GLY A 21 -13.70 9.17 -26.36
N VAL A 22 -13.84 7.91 -25.93
CA VAL A 22 -13.34 7.57 -24.60
C VAL A 22 -11.84 7.33 -24.75
N GLU A 23 -11.06 8.41 -24.72
CA GLU A 23 -9.63 8.30 -24.46
C GLU A 23 -9.48 7.60 -23.12
N THR A 24 -9.16 6.31 -23.14
CA THR A 24 -8.63 5.65 -21.96
C THR A 24 -7.30 6.33 -21.67
N GLN A 25 -7.31 7.40 -20.87
CA GLN A 25 -6.10 8.00 -20.32
C GLN A 25 -5.39 6.88 -19.59
N THR A 26 -4.35 6.35 -20.23
CA THR A 26 -3.50 5.32 -19.65
C THR A 26 -2.65 6.05 -18.63
N VAL A 27 -3.22 6.28 -17.44
CA VAL A 27 -2.51 6.89 -16.32
C VAL A 27 -1.29 6.01 -16.08
N PRO A 28 -0.07 6.55 -16.22
CA PRO A 28 1.14 5.79 -15.98
C PRO A 28 1.05 5.19 -14.59
N LYS A 29 1.14 3.86 -14.51
CA LYS A 29 1.05 3.12 -13.25
C LYS A 29 2.27 3.44 -12.38
N THR A 30 2.21 4.53 -11.64
CA THR A 30 3.29 5.01 -10.80
C THR A 30 2.95 4.77 -9.33
N CYS A 31 3.73 3.92 -8.69
CA CYS A 31 3.69 3.75 -7.25
C CYS A 31 4.18 5.05 -6.57
N ARG A 32 3.61 5.39 -5.40
CA ARG A 32 4.03 6.57 -4.63
C ARG A 32 5.47 6.46 -4.11
N CYS A 33 5.97 5.23 -3.96
CA CYS A 33 7.29 4.89 -3.47
C CYS A 33 8.23 4.50 -4.61
N PRO A 34 8.98 5.44 -5.22
CA PRO A 34 9.96 5.12 -6.26
C PRO A 34 11.19 4.37 -5.70
N GLN A 35 11.48 4.54 -4.42
CA GLN A 35 12.62 3.93 -3.73
C GLN A 35 12.16 3.29 -2.43
N VAL A 36 12.55 2.03 -2.21
CA VAL A 36 12.16 1.27 -1.01
C VAL A 36 13.38 0.85 -0.19
N LYS A 37 13.27 0.92 1.13
CA LYS A 37 14.29 0.38 2.04
C LYS A 37 13.88 -0.99 2.55
N ASN A 38 14.80 -1.95 2.52
CA ASN A 38 14.57 -3.30 3.07
C ASN A 38 14.40 -3.30 4.60
N ARG A 39 15.00 -2.32 5.26
CA ARG A 39 14.94 -2.12 6.71
C ARG A 39 15.00 -0.65 7.03
N VAL A 40 14.16 -0.20 7.96
CA VAL A 40 14.26 1.12 8.58
C VAL A 40 14.75 0.91 10.02
N GLN A 41 15.78 1.66 10.39
CA GLN A 41 16.42 1.55 11.70
C GLN A 41 15.60 2.29 12.75
N GLY A 42 15.61 1.77 13.99
CA GLY A 42 14.87 2.37 15.10
C GLY A 42 13.37 2.11 15.07
N PRO A 43 12.64 2.70 16.03
CA PRO A 43 11.19 2.60 16.12
C PRO A 43 10.48 3.55 15.14
N PHE A 44 9.26 3.16 14.76
CA PHE A 44 8.34 4.00 13.99
C PHE A 44 7.25 4.56 14.91
N SER A 45 6.76 5.75 14.61
CA SER A 45 5.61 6.36 15.27
C SER A 45 4.30 5.97 14.59
N ASP A 46 4.32 5.82 13.26
CA ASP A 46 3.15 5.46 12.46
C ASP A 46 3.51 4.68 11.18
N PHE A 47 2.50 4.10 10.52
CA PHE A 47 2.64 3.54 9.18
C PHE A 47 1.31 3.54 8.39
N LYS A 48 1.43 3.63 7.06
CA LYS A 48 0.33 3.47 6.11
C LYS A 48 0.64 2.33 5.14
N VAL A 49 -0.37 1.51 4.85
CA VAL A 49 -0.30 0.46 3.83
C VAL A 49 -1.27 0.81 2.72
N THR A 50 -0.78 0.85 1.49
CA THR A 50 -1.60 0.94 0.28
C THR A 50 -1.53 -0.43 -0.40
N PRO A 51 -2.64 -1.18 -0.52
CA PRO A 51 -2.63 -2.45 -1.23
C PRO A 51 -2.39 -2.24 -2.72
N LYS A 52 -1.88 -3.26 -3.40
CA LYS A 52 -1.79 -3.28 -4.86
C LYS A 52 -3.15 -2.96 -5.49
N GLY A 53 -3.14 -2.21 -6.59
CA GLY A 53 -4.33 -1.74 -7.28
C GLY A 53 -4.05 -1.36 -8.73
N PRO A 54 -4.99 -0.70 -9.42
CA PRO A 54 -4.84 -0.35 -10.84
C PRO A 54 -3.64 0.56 -11.11
N ASN A 55 -3.30 1.43 -10.15
CA ASN A 55 -2.22 2.42 -10.28
C ASN A 55 -0.84 1.90 -9.84
N CYS A 56 -0.78 0.85 -9.01
CA CYS A 56 0.48 0.28 -8.51
C CYS A 56 0.32 -1.22 -8.28
N LEU A 57 1.13 -2.02 -8.97
CA LEU A 57 1.03 -3.49 -8.95
C LEU A 57 1.58 -4.12 -7.66
N GLN A 58 2.21 -3.32 -6.80
CA GLN A 58 2.84 -3.77 -5.56
C GLN A 58 2.16 -3.13 -4.35
N ASN A 59 2.23 -3.81 -3.19
CA ASN A 59 1.76 -3.21 -1.94
C ASN A 59 2.78 -2.17 -1.47
N GLU A 60 2.34 -0.96 -1.13
CA GLU A 60 3.22 0.07 -0.60
C GLU A 60 3.10 0.15 0.91
N ILE A 61 4.24 0.31 1.58
CA ILE A 61 4.29 0.50 3.03
C ILE A 61 5.11 1.75 3.29
N ILE A 62 4.47 2.78 3.84
CA ILE A 62 5.14 4.03 4.23
C ILE A 62 5.15 4.08 5.75
N VAL A 63 6.34 4.19 6.34
CA VAL A 63 6.50 4.33 7.80
C VAL A 63 6.91 5.75 8.15
N THR A 64 6.46 6.23 9.31
CA THR A 64 6.89 7.51 9.87
C THR A 64 7.93 7.22 10.95
N GLN A 65 9.16 7.67 10.75
CA GLN A 65 10.24 7.46 11.72
C GLN A 65 10.02 8.30 12.97
N GLN A 66 10.17 7.71 14.15
CA GLN A 66 9.95 8.45 15.40
C GLN A 66 11.01 9.53 15.68
N LYS A 67 12.25 9.35 15.18
CA LYS A 67 13.36 10.27 15.47
C LYS A 67 13.18 11.65 14.83
N ASN A 68 12.77 11.67 13.57
CA ASN A 68 12.75 12.89 12.73
C ASN A 68 11.38 13.12 12.05
N ASN A 69 10.38 12.30 12.32
CA ASN A 69 9.09 12.29 11.62
C ASN A 69 9.17 12.09 10.09
N ASN A 70 10.32 11.63 9.58
CA ASN A 70 10.52 11.40 8.16
C ASN A 70 9.70 10.19 7.68
N HIS A 71 9.02 10.36 6.55
CA HIS A 71 8.34 9.29 5.84
C HIS A 71 9.34 8.46 5.03
N VAL A 72 9.29 7.14 5.18
CA VAL A 72 10.17 6.21 4.46
C VAL A 72 9.36 5.05 3.91
N CYS A 73 9.56 4.76 2.63
CA CYS A 73 9.01 3.59 1.99
C CYS A 73 9.79 2.33 2.41
N LEU A 74 9.05 1.35 2.92
CA LEU A 74 9.57 0.07 3.37
C LEU A 74 9.22 -1.01 2.36
N ASN A 75 10.20 -1.81 1.96
CA ASN A 75 10.00 -2.88 0.98
C ASN A 75 8.99 -3.91 1.53
N PRO A 76 7.82 -4.12 0.89
CA PRO A 76 6.82 -5.11 1.31
C PRO A 76 7.34 -6.55 1.29
N GLU A 77 8.34 -6.85 0.46
CA GLU A 77 8.91 -8.18 0.32
C GLU A 77 10.04 -8.48 1.32
N GLY A 78 10.62 -7.42 1.88
CA GLY A 78 11.65 -7.51 2.91
C GLY A 78 11.11 -8.11 4.21
N ARG A 79 12.01 -8.65 5.04
CA ARG A 79 11.64 -9.30 6.33
C ARG A 79 10.84 -8.37 7.25
N GLN A 80 11.18 -7.09 7.29
CA GLN A 80 10.48 -6.10 8.10
C GLN A 80 9.11 -5.77 7.51
N GLY A 81 9.04 -5.50 6.20
CA GLY A 81 7.78 -5.20 5.49
C GLY A 81 6.79 -6.35 5.54
N LYS A 82 7.20 -7.58 5.18
CA LYS A 82 6.34 -8.78 5.24
C LYS A 82 5.68 -8.96 6.61
N ARG A 83 6.41 -8.70 7.70
CA ARG A 83 5.87 -8.83 9.06
C ARG A 83 4.86 -7.76 9.37
N LEU A 84 5.15 -6.52 9.01
CA LEU A 84 4.26 -5.39 9.23
C LEU A 84 2.96 -5.57 8.42
N LEU A 85 3.10 -5.95 7.15
CA LEU A 85 1.99 -6.26 6.25
C LEU A 85 1.11 -7.41 6.78
N LYS A 86 1.71 -8.54 7.18
CA LYS A 86 0.97 -9.67 7.79
C LYS A 86 0.25 -9.29 9.08
N CYS A 87 0.81 -8.37 9.87
CA CYS A 87 0.12 -7.86 11.04
C CYS A 87 -1.08 -7.02 10.60
N TRP A 88 -0.83 -5.99 9.78
CA TRP A 88 -1.86 -5.09 9.27
C TRP A 88 -3.05 -5.83 8.65
N GLN A 89 -2.82 -6.83 7.79
CA GLN A 89 -3.88 -7.65 7.19
C GLN A 89 -4.77 -8.34 8.24
N ARG A 90 -4.19 -8.89 9.31
CA ARG A 90 -4.97 -9.49 10.40
C ARG A 90 -5.78 -8.46 11.17
N VAL A 91 -5.22 -7.28 11.35
CA VAL A 91 -5.84 -6.19 12.10
C VAL A 91 -7.01 -5.60 11.35
N GLN A 92 -6.86 -5.40 10.04
CA GLN A 92 -7.91 -4.89 9.16
C GLN A 92 -9.14 -5.81 9.17
N LYS A 93 -8.95 -7.13 9.08
CA LYS A 93 -10.04 -8.11 9.20
C LYS A 93 -10.78 -8.06 10.54
N SER A 94 -10.12 -7.57 11.60
CA SER A 94 -10.71 -7.49 12.95
C SER A 94 -11.26 -6.09 13.28
N GLY A 95 -11.16 -5.11 12.37
CA GLY A 95 -11.56 -3.72 12.65
C GLY A 95 -10.78 -3.03 13.78
N LYS A 96 -9.59 -3.54 14.15
CA LYS A 96 -8.79 -2.99 15.26
C LYS A 96 -7.80 -1.92 14.75
N ASP A 97 -7.25 -1.12 15.65
CA ASP A 97 -6.21 -0.15 15.30
C ASP A 97 -4.91 -0.84 14.83
N SER A 98 -4.43 -0.45 13.65
CA SER A 98 -3.21 -0.92 13.00
C SER A 98 -1.95 -0.55 13.78
N LYS A 99 -1.95 0.51 14.59
CA LYS A 99 -0.80 0.98 15.39
C LYS A 99 -0.27 -0.08 16.36
N LYS A 100 -1.09 -1.06 16.78
CA LYS A 100 -0.62 -2.21 17.59
C LYS A 100 0.45 -3.06 16.89
N CYS A 101 0.52 -3.03 15.56
CA CYS A 101 1.55 -3.71 14.79
C CYS A 101 2.93 -3.08 14.97
N ILE A 102 2.99 -1.77 15.19
CA ILE A 102 4.22 -1.03 15.47
C ILE A 102 4.81 -1.46 16.82
N ARG A 103 3.98 -1.52 17.87
CA ARG A 103 4.43 -1.98 19.21
C ARG A 103 5.11 -3.35 19.15
N ARG A 104 4.50 -4.31 18.44
CA ARG A 104 5.08 -5.66 18.24
C ARG A 104 6.40 -5.62 17.47
N GLN A 105 6.52 -4.72 16.50
CA GLN A 105 7.74 -4.57 15.71
C GLN A 105 8.90 -4.00 16.55
N ASN A 106 8.62 -2.99 17.38
CA ASN A 106 9.61 -2.28 18.20
C ASN A 106 10.12 -3.11 19.40
N GLN A 107 9.31 -4.05 19.92
CA GLN A 107 9.70 -4.88 21.07
C GLN A 107 10.66 -6.03 20.71
N ARG A 108 10.64 -6.52 19.47
CA ARG A 108 11.43 -7.70 19.05
C ARG A 108 12.96 -7.52 19.11
N PRO A 109 13.54 -6.37 18.71
CA PRO A 109 14.97 -6.13 18.88
C PRO A 109 15.40 -6.25 20.35
N ARG A 110 14.59 -5.72 21.29
CA ARG A 110 14.85 -5.80 22.74
C ARG A 110 14.82 -7.26 23.22
N GLN A 111 13.82 -8.05 22.80
CA GLN A 111 13.72 -9.46 23.18
C GLN A 111 14.92 -10.29 22.69
N ARG A 112 15.36 -10.09 21.44
CA ARG A 112 16.55 -10.78 20.91
C ARG A 112 17.81 -10.46 21.71
N LYS A 113 18.02 -9.18 22.04
CA LYS A 113 19.18 -8.74 22.83
C LYS A 113 19.19 -9.40 24.22
N ARG A 114 18.02 -9.50 24.87
CA ARG A 114 17.85 -10.17 26.17
C ARG A 114 18.10 -11.69 26.13
N MET A 115 17.66 -12.38 25.07
CA MET A 115 17.98 -13.82 24.91
C MET A 115 19.48 -14.04 24.69
N GLN A 116 20.14 -13.18 23.91
CA GLN A 116 21.59 -13.29 23.66
C GLN A 116 22.42 -13.04 24.92
N THR A 117 22.08 -12.04 25.75
CA THR A 117 22.80 -11.83 27.02
C THR A 117 22.56 -12.94 28.02
N LYS A 118 21.37 -13.57 28.04
CA LYS A 118 21.10 -14.71 28.92
C LYS A 118 21.89 -15.95 28.50
N SER A 119 22.01 -16.22 27.19
CA SER A 119 22.82 -17.33 26.68
C SER A 119 24.30 -17.17 27.00
N LYS A 120 24.84 -15.95 26.90
CA LYS A 120 26.25 -15.65 27.23
C LYS A 120 26.58 -15.72 28.72
N LYS A 121 25.57 -15.67 29.61
CA LYS A 121 25.76 -15.79 31.06
C LYS A 121 25.64 -17.23 31.56
N ALA A 122 25.17 -18.14 30.69
CA ALA A 122 25.02 -19.57 30.98
C ALA A 122 26.16 -20.42 30.40
N THR A 123 27.21 -19.78 29.89
CA THR A 123 28.49 -20.35 29.46
C THR A 123 29.57 -19.67 30.28
#